data_AF-A0A5A7SGR1-F1
#
_entry.id   AF-A0A5A7SGR1-F1
#
_cell.length_a   1.000
_cell.length_b   1.000
_cell.length_c   1.000
_cell.angle_alpha   90.00
_cell.angle_beta   90.00
_cell.angle_gamma   90.00
#
_symmetry.space_group_name_H-M   'P 1'
#
loop_
_entity.id
_entity.type
_entity.pdbx_description
1 polymer ?
#
loop_
_entity_poly.entity_id
_entity_poly.type
_entity_poly.pdbx_seq_one_letter_code
_entity_poly.pdbx_strand_id
1 'polypeptide(L)'
;MGQWGSGPGVVEFPDGRRIRGFGLRHARPDIAVPEFAVYLLGRDPGPQPWEYRWVRWRDFRRPSSTAEAVAALREARERAADQRVEIACKGGVGRTGTAVALLAVLAGVPAPDAVAWTRANYHRRAVETRGQRRWISDAAAML
;
A
#
# COMPACT_ATOMS: atom_id res chain seq x y z
N MET A 1 16.00 13.04 -2.49
CA MET A 1 15.58 11.75 -1.91
C MET A 1 15.31 11.96 -0.44
N GLY A 2 14.11 11.63 0.00
CA GLY A 2 13.71 11.76 1.39
C GLY A 2 12.51 10.89 1.70
N GLN A 3 12.29 10.60 2.97
CA GLN A 3 11.08 9.92 3.43
C GLN A 3 9.91 10.90 3.51
N TRP A 4 8.69 10.38 3.60
CA TRP A 4 7.54 11.22 3.95
C TRP A 4 7.68 11.77 5.37
N GLY A 5 7.34 13.05 5.56
CA GLY A 5 7.01 13.58 6.88
C GLY A 5 5.67 13.01 7.36
N SER A 6 5.34 13.22 8.64
CA SER A 6 3.99 12.91 9.15
C SER A 6 2.93 13.70 8.39
N GLY A 7 1.79 13.08 8.08
CA GLY A 7 0.71 13.77 7.40
C GLY A 7 -0.40 12.84 6.90
N PRO A 8 -1.41 13.39 6.21
CA PRO A 8 -2.57 12.63 5.76
C PRO A 8 -2.20 11.44 4.86
N GLY A 9 -2.61 10.25 5.31
CA GLY A 9 -2.39 8.98 4.61
C GLY A 9 -0.98 8.41 4.76
N VAL A 10 -0.06 9.09 5.46
CA VAL A 10 1.27 8.55 5.77
C VAL A 10 1.15 7.56 6.92
N VAL A 11 1.70 6.38 6.74
CA VAL A 11 1.76 5.32 7.74
C VAL A 11 3.22 5.12 8.12
N GLU A 12 3.50 5.20 9.42
CA GLU A 12 4.79 4.81 9.99
C GLU A 12 4.72 3.35 10.41
N PHE A 13 5.61 2.53 9.85
CA PHE A 13 5.68 1.10 10.11
C PHE A 13 6.63 0.81 11.28
N PRO A 14 6.51 -0.37 11.95
CA PRO A 14 7.33 -0.70 13.12
C PRO A 14 8.85 -0.68 12.88
N ASP A 15 9.28 -0.83 11.64
CA ASP A 15 10.68 -0.78 11.21
C ASP A 15 11.18 0.65 10.89
N GLY A 16 10.40 1.68 11.26
CA GLY A 16 10.71 3.09 11.08
C GLY A 16 10.44 3.66 9.69
N ARG A 17 10.02 2.83 8.72
CA ARG A 17 9.74 3.29 7.35
C ARG A 17 8.41 4.02 7.29
N ARG A 18 8.31 4.99 6.37
CA ARG A 18 7.08 5.74 6.11
C ARG A 18 6.63 5.60 4.66
N ILE A 19 5.42 5.11 4.47
CA ILE A 19 4.79 4.97 3.15
C ILE A 19 3.45 5.67 3.18
N ARG A 20 3.11 6.35 2.09
CA ARG A 20 1.85 7.08 1.97
C ARG A 20 0.81 6.27 1.20
N GLY A 21 -0.34 6.02 1.82
CA GLY A 21 -1.53 5.56 1.12
C GLY A 21 -2.25 6.74 0.45
N PHE A 22 -2.61 6.58 -0.82
CA PHE A 22 -3.31 7.62 -1.59
C PHE A 22 -4.52 7.07 -2.36
N GLY A 23 -5.55 7.91 -2.48
CA GLY A 23 -6.74 7.63 -3.27
C GLY A 23 -6.79 8.53 -4.48
N LEU A 24 -6.68 7.97 -5.69
CA LEU A 24 -6.57 8.76 -6.94
C LEU A 24 -7.78 9.64 -7.24
N ARG A 25 -8.95 9.35 -6.65
CA ARG A 25 -10.14 10.21 -6.77
C ARG A 25 -10.07 11.48 -5.92
N HIS A 26 -9.12 11.57 -4.99
CA HIS A 26 -8.97 12.74 -4.13
C HIS A 26 -8.05 13.75 -4.80
N ALA A 27 -8.34 15.04 -4.60
CA ALA A 27 -7.41 16.09 -5.00
C ALA A 27 -6.06 15.83 -4.33
N ARG A 28 -4.97 15.84 -5.12
CA ARG A 28 -3.63 15.78 -4.55
C ARG A 28 -3.41 17.10 -3.81
N PRO A 29 -3.13 17.08 -2.49
CA PRO A 29 -2.81 18.31 -1.77
C PRO A 29 -1.55 18.95 -2.38
N ASP A 30 -1.34 20.24 -2.17
CA ASP A 30 -0.10 20.91 -2.55
C ASP A 30 1.04 20.50 -1.60
N ILE A 31 1.53 19.29 -1.82
CA ILE A 31 2.57 18.62 -1.05
C ILE A 31 3.49 17.88 -2.00
N ALA A 32 4.67 17.52 -1.50
CA ALA A 32 5.68 16.81 -2.26
C ALA A 32 5.09 15.60 -3.04
N VAL A 33 5.57 15.41 -4.26
CA VAL A 33 5.23 14.27 -5.11
C VAL A 33 6.01 13.02 -4.70
N PRO A 34 5.47 11.81 -4.96
CA PRO A 34 6.23 10.58 -4.75
C PRO A 34 7.44 10.53 -5.69
N GLU A 35 8.49 9.83 -5.23
CA GLU A 35 9.62 9.42 -6.06
C GLU A 35 9.35 8.05 -6.68
N PHE A 36 8.57 7.22 -5.99
CA PHE A 36 8.13 5.91 -6.45
C PHE A 36 6.68 5.64 -6.03
N ALA A 37 5.90 5.01 -6.89
CA ALA A 37 4.52 4.64 -6.59
C ALA A 37 4.19 3.19 -6.94
N VAL A 38 3.29 2.56 -6.17
CA VAL A 38 2.64 1.30 -6.54
C VAL A 38 1.16 1.54 -6.77
N TYR A 39 0.72 1.33 -8.00
CA TYR A 39 -0.68 1.46 -8.41
C TYR A 39 -1.40 0.12 -8.37
N LEU A 40 -2.41 0.02 -7.50
CA LEU A 40 -3.25 -1.16 -7.31
C LEU A 40 -4.56 -0.98 -8.08
N LEU A 41 -4.49 -1.03 -9.41
CA LEU A 41 -5.59 -0.67 -10.31
C LEU A 41 -5.98 -1.81 -11.24
N GLY A 42 -7.25 -1.86 -11.65
CA GLY A 42 -7.74 -2.88 -12.59
C GLY A 42 -7.23 -2.69 -14.03
N ARG A 43 -6.74 -1.49 -14.36
CA ARG A 43 -6.13 -1.08 -15.63
C ARG A 43 -4.88 -0.26 -15.31
N ASP A 44 -3.93 -0.25 -16.24
CA ASP A 44 -2.72 0.56 -16.15
C ASP A 44 -3.10 2.05 -16.00
N PRO A 45 -2.51 2.79 -15.06
CA PRO A 45 -2.72 4.24 -14.93
C PRO A 45 -2.19 5.06 -16.13
N GLY A 46 -1.37 4.48 -16.98
CA GLY A 46 -0.65 5.20 -18.04
C GLY A 46 0.54 6.01 -17.50
N PRO A 47 1.27 6.71 -18.40
CA PRO A 47 2.50 7.40 -18.05
C PRO A 47 2.35 8.33 -16.85
N GLN A 48 3.32 8.26 -15.93
CA GLN A 48 3.43 9.14 -14.76
C GLN A 48 4.77 9.87 -14.80
N PRO A 49 4.88 11.06 -14.18
CA PRO A 49 6.13 11.80 -14.13
C PRO A 49 7.15 11.24 -13.12
N TRP A 50 6.83 10.12 -12.46
CA TRP A 50 7.68 9.39 -11.53
C TRP A 50 7.68 7.90 -11.84
N GLU A 51 8.66 7.17 -11.30
CA GLU A 51 8.73 5.72 -11.45
C GLU A 51 7.58 5.03 -10.73
N TYR A 52 7.01 4.00 -11.34
CA TYR A 52 5.95 3.24 -10.70
C TYR A 52 5.94 1.75 -11.05
N ARG A 53 5.36 0.97 -10.15
CA ARG A 53 4.89 -0.39 -10.40
C ARG A 53 3.37 -0.39 -10.51
N TRP A 54 2.85 -1.09 -11.50
CA TRP A 54 1.42 -1.35 -11.60
C TRP A 54 1.12 -2.81 -11.31
N VAL A 55 0.23 -3.04 -10.35
CA VAL A 55 -0.30 -4.36 -10.02
C VAL A 55 -1.76 -4.41 -10.44
N ARG A 56 -2.10 -5.34 -11.33
CA ARG A 56 -3.49 -5.54 -11.76
C ARG A 56 -4.34 -6.00 -10.58
N TRP A 57 -5.16 -5.08 -10.07
CA TRP A 57 -6.00 -5.31 -8.90
C TRP A 57 -7.39 -4.68 -9.09
N ARG A 58 -8.35 -5.52 -9.48
CA ARG A 58 -9.75 -5.10 -9.68
C ARG A 58 -10.40 -4.75 -8.34
N ASP A 59 -11.37 -3.84 -8.39
CA ASP A 59 -12.01 -3.35 -7.18
C ASP A 59 -12.73 -4.45 -6.40
N PHE A 60 -12.68 -4.37 -5.07
CA PHE A 60 -13.23 -5.37 -4.12
C PHE A 60 -12.72 -6.80 -4.27
N ARG A 61 -11.72 -7.06 -5.14
CA ARG A 61 -11.13 -8.38 -5.37
C ARG A 61 -9.77 -8.54 -4.69
N ARG A 62 -9.17 -9.73 -4.85
CA ARG A 62 -7.75 -10.04 -4.64
C ARG A 62 -6.91 -9.53 -5.83
N PRO A 63 -5.59 -9.35 -5.71
CA PRO A 63 -4.76 -9.05 -6.88
C PRO A 63 -4.79 -10.22 -7.86
N SER A 64 -4.60 -9.92 -9.15
CA SER A 64 -4.58 -10.95 -10.19
C SER A 64 -3.38 -11.89 -10.08
N SER A 65 -2.29 -11.46 -9.47
CA SER A 65 -1.13 -12.29 -9.11
C SER A 65 -0.67 -11.92 -7.70
N THR A 66 -0.59 -12.91 -6.81
CA THR A 66 -0.06 -12.71 -5.46
C THR A 66 1.45 -12.43 -5.51
N ALA A 67 2.20 -13.14 -6.35
CA ALA A 67 3.65 -12.97 -6.46
C ALA A 67 4.03 -11.54 -6.90
N GLU A 68 3.36 -11.03 -7.95
CA GLU A 68 3.59 -9.65 -8.43
C GLU A 68 3.22 -8.61 -7.37
N ALA A 69 2.11 -8.82 -6.66
CA ALA A 69 1.70 -7.92 -5.59
C ALA A 69 2.70 -7.92 -4.43
N VAL A 70 3.20 -9.09 -4.01
CA VAL A 70 4.20 -9.23 -2.95
C VAL A 70 5.52 -8.59 -3.38
N ALA A 71 5.99 -8.87 -4.59
CA ALA A 71 7.24 -8.31 -5.13
C ALA A 71 7.20 -6.77 -5.17
N ALA A 72 6.12 -6.20 -5.72
CA ALA A 72 5.95 -4.75 -5.77
C ALA A 72 5.90 -4.10 -4.36
N LEU A 73 5.32 -4.79 -3.37
CA LEU A 73 5.27 -4.28 -1.99
C LEU A 73 6.59 -4.44 -1.24
N ARG A 74 7.38 -5.49 -1.52
CA ARG A 74 8.75 -5.60 -1.00
C ARG A 74 9.63 -4.48 -1.56
N GLU A 75 9.57 -4.24 -2.87
CA GLU A 75 10.29 -3.13 -3.50
C GLU A 75 9.87 -1.76 -2.94
N ALA A 76 8.56 -1.54 -2.76
CA ALA A 76 8.05 -0.34 -2.12
C ALA A 76 8.61 -0.14 -0.70
N ARG A 77 8.71 -1.21 0.10
CA ARG A 77 9.30 -1.15 1.43
C ARG A 77 10.80 -0.88 1.40
N GLU A 78 11.54 -1.51 0.50
CA GLU A 78 12.98 -1.28 0.34
C GLU A 78 13.27 0.18 -0.01
N ARG A 79 12.60 0.69 -1.04
CA ARG A 79 12.71 2.09 -1.49
C ARG A 79 12.21 3.11 -0.47
N ALA A 80 11.31 2.73 0.43
CA ALA A 80 10.84 3.64 1.49
C ALA A 80 11.91 3.98 2.53
N ALA A 81 13.10 3.35 2.46
CA ALA A 81 14.24 3.73 3.28
C ALA A 81 14.74 5.15 2.95
N ASP A 82 14.69 5.56 1.69
CA ASP A 82 15.28 6.81 1.19
C ASP A 82 14.41 7.57 0.18
N GLN A 83 13.30 6.98 -0.29
CA GLN A 83 12.39 7.58 -1.25
C GLN A 83 10.99 7.84 -0.67
N ARG A 84 10.33 8.89 -1.19
CA ARG A 84 8.89 9.12 -0.96
C ARG A 84 8.08 8.08 -1.72
N VAL A 85 7.71 6.99 -1.06
CA VAL A 85 6.92 5.90 -1.65
C VAL A 85 5.43 6.06 -1.42
N GLU A 86 4.63 5.94 -2.48
CA GLU A 86 3.16 6.01 -2.42
C GLU A 86 2.50 4.70 -2.86
N ILE A 87 1.45 4.27 -2.16
CA ILE A 87 0.61 3.14 -2.56
C ILE A 87 -0.78 3.67 -2.89
N ALA A 88 -1.19 3.52 -4.14
CA ALA A 88 -2.40 4.16 -4.63
C ALA A 88 -3.41 3.17 -5.20
N CYS A 89 -4.68 3.38 -4.85
CA CYS A 89 -5.80 2.79 -5.56
C CYS A 89 -6.83 3.89 -5.85
N LYS A 90 -7.96 3.57 -6.49
CA LYS A 90 -8.97 4.60 -6.82
C LYS A 90 -9.47 5.34 -5.57
N GLY A 91 -9.75 4.63 -4.48
CA GLY A 91 -10.36 5.19 -3.26
C GLY A 91 -9.41 5.37 -2.08
N GLY A 92 -8.22 4.78 -2.09
CA GLY A 92 -7.28 4.83 -0.97
C GLY A 92 -7.70 4.04 0.27
N VAL A 93 -8.71 3.16 0.23
CA VAL A 93 -9.22 2.49 1.43
C VAL A 93 -9.07 0.97 1.38
N GLY A 94 -9.77 0.24 0.49
CA GLY A 94 -9.70 -1.23 0.47
C GLY A 94 -8.39 -1.79 -0.04
N ARG A 95 -8.11 -1.64 -1.34
CA ARG A 95 -6.88 -2.18 -1.96
C ARG A 95 -5.63 -1.60 -1.34
N THR A 96 -5.58 -0.27 -1.17
CA THR A 96 -4.48 0.40 -0.47
C THR A 96 -4.34 -0.10 0.96
N GLY A 97 -5.44 -0.18 1.73
CA GLY A 97 -5.39 -0.75 3.09
C GLY A 97 -4.97 -2.21 3.12
N THR A 98 -5.31 -3.00 2.10
CA THR A 98 -4.88 -4.40 1.98
C THR A 98 -3.37 -4.50 1.75
N ALA A 99 -2.82 -3.63 0.90
CA ALA A 99 -1.38 -3.52 0.71
C ALA A 99 -0.66 -3.00 1.96
N VAL A 100 -1.19 -1.98 2.63
CA VAL A 100 -0.65 -1.47 3.91
C VAL A 100 -0.63 -2.57 4.96
N ALA A 101 -1.67 -3.41 5.04
CA ALA A 101 -1.68 -4.53 5.97
C ALA A 101 -0.57 -5.54 5.67
N LEU A 102 -0.32 -5.87 4.41
CA LEU A 102 0.79 -6.77 4.07
C LEU A 102 2.17 -6.13 4.33
N LEU A 103 2.31 -4.83 4.05
CA LEU A 103 3.51 -4.06 4.41
C LEU A 103 3.75 -4.07 5.93
N ALA A 104 2.68 -4.00 6.73
CA ALA A 104 2.77 -4.12 8.18
C ALA A 104 3.33 -5.48 8.60
N VAL A 105 2.88 -6.57 7.95
CA VAL A 105 3.45 -7.90 8.19
C VAL A 105 4.93 -7.95 7.84
N LEU A 106 5.32 -7.42 6.66
CA LEU A 106 6.72 -7.33 6.24
C LEU A 106 7.58 -6.48 7.19
N ALA A 107 6.97 -5.54 7.91
CA ALA A 107 7.63 -4.71 8.91
C ALA A 107 7.58 -5.31 10.33
N GLY A 108 7.05 -6.53 10.51
CA GLY A 108 7.09 -7.28 11.78
C GLY A 108 5.77 -7.35 12.56
N VAL A 109 4.66 -6.80 12.04
CA VAL A 109 3.34 -6.99 12.66
C VAL A 109 2.87 -8.44 12.46
N PRO A 110 2.41 -9.16 13.51
CA PRO A 110 1.86 -10.50 13.33
C PRO A 110 0.72 -10.52 12.31
N ALA A 111 0.71 -11.49 11.41
CA ALA A 111 -0.31 -11.61 10.35
C ALA A 111 -1.77 -11.60 10.87
N PRO A 112 -2.11 -12.21 12.03
CA PRO A 112 -3.47 -12.12 12.59
C PRO A 112 -3.89 -10.69 12.96
N ASP A 113 -2.93 -9.85 13.33
CA ASP A 113 -3.15 -8.49 13.84
C ASP A 113 -3.08 -7.43 12.73
N ALA A 114 -2.52 -7.77 11.56
CA ALA A 114 -2.25 -6.85 10.46
C ALA A 114 -3.44 -5.96 10.07
N VAL A 115 -4.66 -6.52 10.03
CA VAL A 115 -5.88 -5.75 9.70
C VAL A 115 -6.26 -4.79 10.81
N ALA A 116 -6.20 -5.22 12.06
CA ALA A 116 -6.51 -4.38 13.21
C ALA A 116 -5.50 -3.22 13.31
N TRP A 117 -4.21 -3.55 13.19
CA TRP A 117 -3.12 -2.59 13.13
C TRP A 117 -3.32 -1.57 12.00
N THR A 118 -3.66 -2.02 10.80
CA THR A 118 -3.88 -1.11 9.65
C THR A 118 -5.07 -0.18 9.89
N ARG A 119 -6.14 -0.66 10.51
CA ARG A 119 -7.31 0.17 10.80
C ARG A 119 -7.01 1.25 11.84
N ALA A 120 -6.13 0.95 12.79
CA ALA A 120 -5.67 1.90 13.80
C ALA A 120 -4.69 2.93 13.23
N ASN A 121 -3.74 2.50 12.39
CA ASN A 121 -2.61 3.33 11.96
C ASN A 121 -2.76 3.98 10.57
N TYR A 122 -3.73 3.55 9.76
CA TYR A 122 -3.95 4.09 8.42
C TYR A 122 -5.37 4.65 8.23
N HIS A 123 -6.37 3.76 8.27
CA HIS A 123 -7.76 4.17 8.03
C HIS A 123 -8.73 3.16 8.63
N ARG A 124 -9.68 3.63 9.45
CA ARG A 124 -10.61 2.76 10.21
C ARG A 124 -11.41 1.76 9.37
N ARG A 125 -11.62 2.05 8.07
CA ARG A 125 -12.32 1.17 7.11
C ARG A 125 -11.41 0.41 6.15
N ALA A 126 -10.09 0.42 6.40
CA ALA A 126 -9.14 -0.34 5.59
C ALA A 126 -9.49 -1.83 5.55
N VAL A 127 -9.15 -2.47 4.43
CA VAL A 127 -9.51 -3.86 4.12
C VAL A 127 -11.03 -4.03 4.09
N GLU A 128 -11.61 -3.83 2.90
CA GLU A 128 -13.05 -3.69 2.71
C GLU A 128 -13.77 -5.05 2.59
N THR A 129 -13.08 -6.10 2.14
CA THR A 129 -13.71 -7.40 1.87
C THR A 129 -13.10 -8.55 2.65
N ARG A 130 -13.91 -9.57 2.95
CA ARG A 130 -13.43 -10.85 3.51
C ARG A 130 -12.38 -11.50 2.61
N GLY A 131 -12.52 -11.36 1.29
CA GLY A 131 -11.55 -11.87 0.31
C GLY A 131 -10.18 -11.18 0.40
N GLN A 132 -10.15 -9.86 0.65
CA GLN A 132 -8.91 -9.12 0.91
C GLN A 132 -8.27 -9.56 2.22
N ARG A 133 -9.07 -9.71 3.29
CA ARG A 133 -8.58 -10.22 4.58
C ARG A 133 -7.94 -11.61 4.44
N ARG A 134 -8.61 -12.52 3.74
CA ARG A 134 -8.08 -13.86 3.47
C ARG A 134 -6.80 -13.81 2.64
N TRP A 135 -6.74 -12.94 1.63
CA TRP A 135 -5.52 -12.79 0.84
C TRP A 135 -4.32 -12.34 1.67
N ILE A 136 -4.50 -11.47 2.67
CA ILE A 136 -3.41 -11.08 3.58
C ILE A 136 -2.88 -12.31 4.32
N SER A 137 -3.77 -13.13 4.90
CA SER A 137 -3.37 -14.35 5.61
C SER A 137 -2.67 -15.36 4.67
N ASP A 138 -3.24 -15.60 3.48
CA ASP A 138 -2.67 -16.51 2.49
C ASP A 138 -1.28 -16.03 2.04
N ALA A 139 -1.12 -14.73 1.77
CA ALA A 139 0.14 -14.14 1.33
C ALA A 139 1.19 -14.12 2.45
N ALA A 140 0.79 -13.81 3.69
CA ALA A 140 1.68 -13.79 4.84
C ALA A 140 2.28 -15.16 5.15
N ALA A 141 1.55 -16.24 4.87
CA ALA A 141 2.07 -17.62 5.00
C ALA A 141 3.17 -17.96 3.96
N MET A 142 3.36 -17.11 2.95
CA MET A 142 4.36 -17.28 1.89
C MET A 142 5.54 -16.27 2.02
N LEU A 143 5.55 -15.43 3.06
CA LEU A 143 6.56 -14.38 3.26
C LEU A 143 7.77 -14.86 4.05
#